data_AF-A0A0V1GDJ7-F1
#
_entry.id   AF-A0A0V1GDJ7-F1
#
_cell.length_a   1.000
_cell.length_b   1.000
_cell.length_c   1.000
_cell.angle_alpha   90.00
_cell.angle_beta   90.00
_cell.angle_gamma   90.00
#
_symmetry.space_group_name_H-M   'P 1'
#
loop_
_entity.id
_entity.type
_entity.pdbx_description
1 polymer ?
#
loop_
_entity_poly.entity_id
_entity_poly.type
_entity_poly.pdbx_seq_one_letter_code
_entity_poly.pdbx_strand_id
1 'polypeptide(L)'
;ESTEEETDSEITPLIVQPGTFIARDGTKWTSSKPVQARRRASVNIVEKQPGLTMKAREISRPADAFNCFIDDEMVEIICHETNRYALHKGEQGTWIDVTPIEIRAFFGLLLLAGCYHGRKEPVLDMWSEENH
;
A
#
# COMPACT_ATOMS: atom_id res chain seq x y z
N GLU A 1 -20.69 16.52 -40.14
CA GLU A 1 -21.10 15.31 -39.39
C GLU A 1 -20.71 14.11 -40.23
N SER A 2 -19.55 13.53 -39.90
CA SER A 2 -18.95 12.39 -40.60
C SER A 2 -18.36 11.52 -39.51
N THR A 3 -19.11 10.50 -39.13
CA THR A 3 -18.83 9.65 -37.98
C THR A 3 -17.73 8.66 -38.35
N GLU A 4 -16.65 8.67 -37.59
CA GLU A 4 -15.55 7.71 -37.65
C GLU A 4 -16.03 6.39 -37.04
N GLU A 5 -16.03 5.31 -37.82
CA GLU A 5 -16.31 3.95 -37.32
C GLU A 5 -15.03 3.37 -36.72
N GLU A 6 -14.92 3.37 -35.38
CA GLU A 6 -13.96 2.56 -34.64
C GLU A 6 -14.32 1.08 -34.79
N THR A 7 -13.49 0.32 -35.52
CA THR A 7 -13.58 -1.13 -35.56
C THR A 7 -13.05 -1.71 -34.25
N ASP A 8 -13.97 -2.00 -33.32
CA ASP A 8 -13.73 -2.78 -32.11
C ASP A 8 -13.33 -4.21 -32.51
N SER A 9 -12.02 -4.46 -32.61
CA SER A 9 -11.51 -5.79 -32.85
C SER A 9 -11.73 -6.64 -31.60
N GLU A 10 -12.85 -7.37 -31.59
CA GLU A 10 -13.16 -8.37 -30.59
C GLU A 10 -11.93 -9.25 -30.31
N ILE A 11 -11.40 -9.15 -29.09
CA ILE A 11 -10.36 -10.05 -28.58
C ILE A 11 -11.03 -11.41 -28.40
N THR A 12 -11.07 -12.20 -29.47
CA THR A 12 -11.46 -13.60 -29.38
C THR A 12 -10.42 -14.30 -28.51
N PRO A 13 -10.81 -14.94 -27.39
CA PRO A 13 -9.87 -15.67 -26.58
C PRO A 13 -9.33 -16.82 -27.44
N LEU A 14 -8.05 -16.76 -27.78
CA LEU A 14 -7.35 -17.87 -28.41
C LEU A 14 -7.49 -19.07 -27.48
N ILE A 15 -8.34 -20.02 -27.87
CA ILE A 15 -8.49 -21.29 -27.17
C ILE A 15 -7.15 -22.01 -27.29
N VAL A 16 -6.34 -21.93 -26.23
CA VAL A 16 -5.07 -22.65 -26.16
C VAL A 16 -5.40 -24.13 -26.16
N GLN A 17 -5.02 -24.81 -27.24
CA GLN A 17 -5.17 -26.26 -27.37
C GLN A 17 -4.51 -26.95 -26.16
N PRO A 18 -5.18 -27.91 -25.52
CA PRO A 18 -4.60 -28.63 -24.39
C PRO A 18 -3.31 -29.34 -24.81
N GLY A 19 -2.21 -29.04 -24.13
CA GLY A 19 -0.89 -29.55 -24.49
C GLY A 19 0.17 -29.32 -23.42
N THR A 20 1.37 -29.83 -23.70
CA THR A 20 2.59 -29.53 -22.93
C THR A 20 3.43 -28.53 -23.71
N PHE A 21 3.75 -27.41 -23.09
CA PHE A 21 4.57 -26.34 -23.64
C PHE A 21 5.90 -26.31 -22.89
N ILE A 22 7.01 -26.09 -23.59
CA ILE A 22 8.35 -26.07 -22.97
C ILE A 22 8.92 -24.66 -23.16
N ALA A 23 9.22 -23.98 -22.06
CA ALA A 23 9.87 -22.68 -22.07
C ALA A 23 11.36 -22.81 -22.42
N ARG A 24 12.02 -21.69 -22.76
CA ARG A 24 13.43 -21.67 -23.20
C ARG A 24 14.40 -22.21 -22.14
N ASP A 25 14.04 -22.10 -20.87
CA ASP A 25 14.77 -22.63 -19.71
C ASP A 25 14.54 -24.14 -19.46
N GLY A 26 13.71 -24.79 -20.29
CA GLY A 26 13.33 -26.19 -20.14
C GLY A 26 12.11 -26.43 -19.23
N THR A 27 11.51 -25.38 -18.65
CA THR A 27 10.32 -25.50 -17.81
C THR A 27 9.13 -26.01 -18.61
N LYS A 28 8.52 -27.12 -18.18
CA LYS A 28 7.37 -27.75 -18.83
C LYS A 28 6.05 -27.25 -18.21
N TRP A 29 5.22 -26.62 -19.03
CA TRP A 29 3.88 -26.15 -18.68
C TRP A 29 2.85 -27.08 -19.28
N THR A 30 1.94 -27.61 -18.47
CA THR A 30 0.84 -28.46 -18.96
C THR A 30 -0.48 -27.74 -18.77
N SER A 31 -1.31 -27.70 -19.81
CA SER A 31 -2.69 -27.16 -19.71
C SER A 31 -3.60 -28.06 -18.87
N SER A 32 -3.25 -29.34 -18.70
CA SER A 32 -3.98 -30.27 -17.82
C SER A 32 -3.88 -29.87 -16.36
N LYS A 33 -4.98 -30.05 -15.61
CA LYS A 33 -4.97 -29.94 -14.15
C LYS A 33 -3.84 -30.82 -13.58
N PRO A 34 -2.98 -30.29 -12.69
CA PRO A 34 -1.90 -31.07 -12.14
C PRO A 34 -2.46 -32.30 -11.43
N VAL A 35 -1.88 -33.47 -11.68
CA VAL A 35 -2.22 -34.69 -10.95
C VAL A 35 -1.97 -34.43 -9.47
N GLN A 36 -3.01 -34.52 -8.65
CA GLN A 36 -2.91 -34.36 -7.20
C GLN A 36 -2.21 -35.59 -6.61
N ALA A 37 -0.89 -35.69 -6.79
CA ALA A 37 -0.09 -36.83 -6.35
C ALA A 37 -0.05 -36.97 -4.82
N ARG A 38 -0.39 -35.90 -4.08
CA ARG A 38 -0.40 -35.86 -2.62
C ARG A 38 -1.54 -34.96 -2.13
N ARG A 39 -2.10 -35.29 -0.96
CA ARG A 39 -2.97 -34.36 -0.22
C ARG A 39 -2.18 -33.08 0.06
N ARG A 40 -2.84 -31.92 -0.05
CA ARG A 40 -2.28 -30.63 0.35
C ARG A 40 -1.81 -30.73 1.81
N ALA A 41 -0.57 -30.32 2.10
CA ALA A 41 -0.07 -30.27 3.46
C ALA A 41 -1.02 -29.42 4.31
N SER A 42 -1.36 -29.87 5.53
CA SER A 42 -2.32 -29.19 6.41
C SER A 42 -1.96 -27.72 6.61
N VAL A 43 -0.66 -27.40 6.70
CA VAL A 43 -0.13 -26.03 6.83
C VAL A 43 -0.46 -25.11 5.65
N ASN A 44 -0.75 -25.66 4.47
CA ASN A 44 -1.08 -24.90 3.25
C ASN A 44 -2.60 -24.81 3.02
N ILE A 45 -3.40 -25.35 3.94
CA ILE A 45 -4.86 -25.23 3.93
C ILE A 45 -5.18 -23.92 4.65
N VAL A 46 -5.60 -22.92 3.87
CA VAL A 46 -6.11 -21.67 4.44
C VAL A 46 -7.52 -21.94 4.93
N GLU A 47 -7.68 -22.22 6.23
CA GLU A 47 -8.97 -22.50 6.86
C GLU A 47 -9.73 -21.22 7.22
N LYS A 48 -9.01 -20.14 7.49
CA LYS A 48 -9.61 -18.86 7.86
C LYS A 48 -10.16 -18.17 6.62
N GLN A 49 -11.39 -17.67 6.73
CA GLN A 49 -11.96 -16.86 5.66
C GLN A 49 -11.15 -15.58 5.46
N PRO A 50 -10.93 -15.16 4.20
CA PRO A 50 -10.30 -13.89 3.91
C PRO A 50 -11.20 -12.75 4.41
N GLY A 51 -10.58 -11.71 4.96
CA GLY A 51 -11.30 -10.52 5.43
C GLY A 51 -10.67 -9.89 6.66
N LEU A 52 -11.38 -8.89 7.21
CA LEU A 52 -10.98 -8.23 8.42
C LEU A 52 -11.04 -9.19 9.61
N THR A 53 -10.08 -9.04 10.53
CA THR A 53 -10.16 -9.70 11.83
C THR A 53 -11.34 -9.13 12.62
N MET A 54 -11.82 -9.87 13.64
CA MET A 54 -12.92 -9.41 14.48
C MET A 54 -12.68 -8.01 15.06
N LYS A 55 -11.45 -7.72 15.52
CA LYS A 55 -11.04 -6.41 16.06
C LYS A 55 -11.17 -5.29 15.04
N ALA A 56 -10.80 -5.54 13.77
CA ALA A 56 -10.87 -4.54 12.72
C ALA A 56 -12.30 -4.38 12.14
N ARG A 57 -13.19 -5.35 12.38
CA ARG A 57 -14.55 -5.37 11.81
C ARG A 57 -15.48 -4.31 12.42
N GLU A 58 -15.22 -3.90 13.66
CA GLU A 58 -16.04 -2.93 14.38
C GLU A 58 -15.63 -1.47 14.14
N ILE A 59 -14.56 -1.25 13.36
CA ILE A 59 -14.02 0.07 13.11
C ILE A 59 -14.78 0.73 11.97
N SER A 60 -15.38 1.89 12.24
CA SER A 60 -16.16 2.66 11.27
C SER A 60 -15.44 3.91 10.77
N ARG A 61 -14.51 4.46 11.55
CA ARG A 61 -13.81 5.71 11.21
C ARG A 61 -12.49 5.40 10.50
N PRO A 62 -12.20 6.02 9.35
CA PRO A 62 -10.95 5.80 8.62
C PRO A 62 -9.68 6.07 9.45
N ALA A 63 -9.70 7.08 10.33
CA ALA A 63 -8.59 7.39 11.22
C ALA A 63 -8.30 6.24 12.20
N ASP A 64 -9.35 5.62 12.76
CA ASP A 64 -9.22 4.49 13.68
C ASP A 64 -8.74 3.23 12.94
N ALA A 65 -9.11 3.08 11.66
CA ALA A 65 -8.58 2.02 10.81
C ALA A 65 -7.09 2.22 10.50
N PHE A 66 -6.66 3.46 10.27
CA PHE A 66 -5.24 3.79 10.10
C PHE A 66 -4.42 3.47 11.37
N ASN A 67 -5.00 3.72 12.55
CA ASN A 67 -4.38 3.40 13.84
C ASN A 67 -4.19 1.88 14.08
N CYS A 68 -4.81 1.02 13.27
CA CYS A 68 -4.50 -0.42 13.31
C CYS A 68 -3.15 -0.77 12.70
N PHE A 69 -2.61 0.10 11.84
CA PHE A 69 -1.30 -0.07 11.21
C PHE A 69 -0.22 0.69 11.97
N ILE A 70 -0.57 1.87 12.49
CA ILE A 70 0.32 2.74 13.28
C ILE A 70 -0.32 2.96 14.65
N ASP A 71 0.04 2.10 15.59
CA ASP A 71 -0.51 2.15 16.95
C ASP A 71 0.13 3.28 17.78
N ASP A 72 -0.42 3.49 18.98
CA ASP A 72 0.08 4.53 19.89
C ASP A 72 1.54 4.30 20.32
N GLU A 73 1.95 3.04 20.51
CA GLU A 73 3.32 2.72 20.92
C GLU A 73 4.33 3.12 19.83
N MET A 74 4.03 2.83 18.57
CA MET A 74 4.83 3.28 17.44
C MET A 74 4.95 4.80 17.38
N VAL A 75 3.85 5.52 17.61
CA VAL A 75 3.85 7.00 17.62
C VAL A 75 4.72 7.53 18.75
N GLU A 76 4.61 6.96 19.95
CA GLU A 76 5.42 7.36 21.11
C GLU A 76 6.92 7.11 20.87
N ILE A 77 7.28 5.96 20.28
CA ILE A 77 8.66 5.66 19.91
C ILE A 77 9.18 6.71 18.92
N ILE A 78 8.43 7.01 17.86
CA ILE A 78 8.84 8.00 16.85
C ILE A 78 8.99 9.39 17.49
N CYS A 79 8.05 9.79 18.33
CA CYS A 79 8.08 11.06 19.07
C CYS A 79 9.36 11.18 19.92
N HIS A 80 9.61 10.18 20.77
CA HIS A 80 10.78 10.13 21.64
C HIS A 80 12.09 10.20 20.86
N GLU A 81 12.21 9.39 19.81
CA GLU A 81 13.39 9.31 18.97
C GLU A 81 13.66 10.61 18.20
N THR A 82 12.60 11.26 17.72
CA THR A 82 12.69 12.54 17.01
C THR A 82 13.23 13.64 17.92
N ASN A 83 12.67 13.77 19.13
CA ASN A 83 13.14 14.76 20.11
C ASN A 83 14.56 14.46 20.58
N ARG A 84 14.89 13.18 20.82
CA ARG A 84 16.26 12.80 21.18
C ARG A 84 17.25 13.17 20.08
N TYR A 85 16.93 12.88 18.82
CA TYR A 85 17.79 13.23 17.69
C TYR A 85 17.95 14.74 17.55
N ALA A 86 16.86 15.49 17.67
CA ALA A 86 16.87 16.94 17.58
C ALA A 86 17.70 17.60 18.69
N LEU A 87 17.67 17.07 19.91
CA LEU A 87 18.53 17.55 20.99
C LEU A 87 20.03 17.36 20.67
N HIS A 88 20.40 16.30 19.94
CA HIS A 88 21.78 16.01 19.58
C HIS A 88 22.27 16.76 18.34
N LYS A 89 21.36 17.17 17.45
CA LYS A 89 21.69 17.73 16.13
C LYS A 89 21.24 19.16 15.90
N GLY A 90 20.21 19.60 16.62
CA GLY A 90 19.67 20.95 16.54
C GLY A 90 20.65 21.97 17.09
N GLU A 91 20.54 23.20 16.59
CA GLU A 91 21.14 24.34 17.27
C GLU A 91 20.53 24.44 18.66
N GLN A 92 21.37 24.54 19.69
CA GLN A 92 20.90 24.58 21.06
C GLN A 92 19.91 25.73 21.26
N GLY A 93 18.70 25.41 21.69
CA GLY A 93 17.64 26.38 22.01
C GLY A 93 16.71 26.76 20.87
N THR A 94 16.86 26.21 19.66
CA THR A 94 15.93 26.48 18.54
C THR A 94 14.86 25.41 18.36
N TRP A 95 15.12 24.18 18.82
CA TRP A 95 14.17 23.08 18.72
C TRP A 95 13.10 23.14 19.82
N ILE A 96 11.86 22.89 19.41
CA ILE A 96 10.73 22.65 20.32
C ILE A 96 10.36 21.19 20.15
N ASP A 97 10.27 20.47 21.27
CA ASP A 97 9.92 19.05 21.26
C ASP A 97 8.57 18.81 20.60
N VAL A 98 8.54 17.86 19.67
CA VAL A 98 7.30 17.40 19.03
C VAL A 98 6.52 16.49 19.98
N THR A 99 5.22 16.47 19.78
CA THR A 99 4.26 15.68 20.54
C THR A 99 3.70 14.53 19.69
N PRO A 100 3.14 13.47 20.31
CA PRO A 100 2.45 12.40 19.58
C PRO A 100 1.34 12.91 18.65
N ILE A 101 0.67 13.99 19.03
CA ILE A 101 -0.38 14.64 18.22
C ILE A 101 0.22 15.24 16.95
N GLU A 102 1.36 15.92 17.04
CA GLU A 102 2.06 16.50 15.89
C GLU A 102 2.61 15.42 14.96
N ILE A 103 3.12 14.30 15.50
CA ILE A 103 3.53 13.14 14.68
C ILE A 103 2.32 12.59 13.89
N ARG A 104 1.15 12.48 14.51
CA ARG A 104 -0.07 12.04 13.83
C ARG A 104 -0.54 13.06 12.78
N ALA A 105 -0.46 14.36 13.08
CA ALA A 105 -0.75 15.41 12.11
C ALA A 105 0.20 15.35 10.90
N PHE A 106 1.48 15.10 11.14
CA PHE A 106 2.49 14.92 10.10
C PHE A 106 2.16 13.73 9.19
N PHE A 107 1.72 12.58 9.72
CA PHE A 107 1.22 11.49 8.88
C PHE A 107 0.01 11.89 8.04
N GLY A 108 -0.90 12.69 8.59
CA GLY A 108 -2.01 13.26 7.84
C GLY A 108 -1.55 14.09 6.64
N LEU A 109 -0.54 14.94 6.83
CA LEU A 109 0.08 15.73 5.76
C LEU A 109 0.72 14.84 4.69
N LEU A 110 1.42 13.77 5.08
CA LEU A 110 2.03 12.84 4.13
C LEU A 110 0.99 12.08 3.29
N LEU A 111 -0.12 11.66 3.92
CA LEU A 111 -1.23 11.03 3.21
C LEU A 111 -1.88 12.01 2.23
N LEU A 112 -2.10 13.25 2.64
CA LEU A 112 -2.62 14.31 1.78
C LEU A 112 -1.72 14.55 0.58
N ALA A 113 -0.41 14.72 0.81
CA ALA A 113 0.59 14.88 -0.25
C ALA A 113 0.60 13.71 -1.24
N GLY A 114 0.42 12.48 -0.73
CA GLY A 114 0.29 11.27 -1.54
C GLY A 114 -0.94 11.29 -2.46
N CYS A 115 -2.09 11.76 -1.96
CA CYS A 115 -3.33 11.90 -2.74
C CYS A 115 -3.18 12.92 -3.89
N TYR A 116 -2.51 14.04 -3.63
CA TYR A 116 -2.32 15.11 -4.61
C TYR A 116 -1.15 14.88 -5.58
N HIS A 117 -0.54 13.68 -5.59
CA HIS A 117 0.61 13.34 -6.44
C HIS A 117 1.82 14.30 -6.28
N GLY A 118 1.91 15.00 -5.14
CA GLY A 118 2.93 16.01 -4.83
C GLY A 118 4.36 15.46 -4.69
N ARG A 119 4.61 14.21 -5.10
CA ARG A 119 5.93 13.56 -5.02
C ARG A 119 7.02 14.32 -5.77
N LYS A 120 6.64 15.12 -6.78
CA LYS A 120 7.56 15.92 -7.60
C LYS A 120 7.46 17.42 -7.34
N GLU A 121 6.52 17.85 -6.51
CA GLU A 121 6.36 19.27 -6.19
C GLU A 121 7.32 19.61 -5.06
N PRO A 122 8.13 20.68 -5.19
CA PRO A 122 8.95 21.16 -4.10
C PRO A 122 8.09 21.41 -2.86
N VAL A 123 8.60 21.03 -1.69
CA VAL A 123 7.88 21.25 -0.42
C VAL A 123 7.47 22.72 -0.27
N LEU A 124 8.33 23.65 -0.68
CA LEU A 124 8.03 25.09 -0.63
C LEU A 124 6.80 25.48 -1.46
N ASP A 125 6.61 24.87 -2.62
CA ASP A 125 5.48 25.16 -3.51
C ASP A 125 4.19 24.59 -2.89
N MET A 126 4.26 23.42 -2.26
CA MET A 126 3.12 22.81 -1.55
C MET A 126 2.56 23.69 -0.42
N TRP A 127 3.38 24.58 0.15
CA TRP A 127 3.01 25.50 1.22
C TRP A 127 2.96 26.96 0.75
N SER A 128 2.95 27.19 -0.56
CA SER A 128 2.85 28.55 -1.11
C SER A 128 1.42 29.08 -0.99
N GLU A 129 1.29 30.36 -0.69
CA GLU A 129 -0.01 31.06 -0.64
C GLU A 129 -0.70 31.11 -2.02
N GLU A 130 0.02 30.82 -3.10
CA GLU A 130 -0.51 30.78 -4.48
C GLU A 130 -1.30 29.50 -4.78
N ASN A 131 -1.15 28.46 -3.95
CA ASN A 131 -1.83 27.18 -4.06
C ASN A 131 -3.14 27.08 -3.22
N HIS A 132 -3.64 28.20 -2.66
CA HIS A 132 -4.84 28.28 -1.82
C HIS A 132 -5.94 29.21 -2.36
#